data_AF-A0A6F8YVB8-F1
#
_entry.id   AF-A0A6F8YVB8-F1
#
_cell.length_a   1.000
_cell.length_b   1.000
_cell.length_c   1.000
_cell.angle_alpha   90.00
_cell.angle_beta   90.00
_cell.angle_gamma   90.00
#
_symmetry.space_group_name_H-M   'P 1'
#
loop_
_entity.id
_entity.type
_entity.pdbx_description
1 polymer ?
#
loop_
_entity_poly.entity_id
_entity_poly.type
_entity_poly.pdbx_seq_one_letter_code
_entity_poly.pdbx_strand_id
1 'polypeptide(L)'
;MTTAPLAPTARPPAWTGPVIDVDVHANVPSAETLFPYLARQWVDWCTERNWKAPQGPTVHYPPNSPRACRPEWRPADGRVPSSDVDLLRRHVLDPWDVDHAIVNCYYGVDSIRQPDWHNAMASAVNDWLVEHWLEKDSRLRASLVLPARDPQSMVDEIRRVGSHPGFVQVLLPVRTDALWGRRMFFPVFAAMAEHDLVAGLHYGGTNDGVPSTTGYPSYFIEEYAAEWQAFGSQITSMVAEGLFQAVPDLRVAVLEGGFLWLPAWGWRMNKDWKGLRREVPWLNEPPSTSCAGTSASPPPRPRPARRARSKGRSAGYAPRTR
;
A
#
# COMPACT_ATOMS: atom_id res chain seq x y z
N MET A 1 4.44 -15.00 2.80
CA MET A 1 4.61 -16.39 2.26
C MET A 1 6.08 -16.80 2.41
N THR A 2 6.45 -17.66 3.37
CA THR A 2 7.87 -18.07 3.58
C THR A 2 8.01 -19.59 3.62
N THR A 3 8.57 -20.17 2.56
CA THR A 3 8.99 -21.58 2.49
C THR A 3 10.13 -21.82 3.46
N ALA A 4 9.98 -22.79 4.37
CA ALA A 4 11.11 -23.33 5.12
C ALA A 4 12.03 -24.11 4.15
N PRO A 5 13.35 -24.19 4.42
CA PRO A 5 14.23 -25.11 3.71
C PRO A 5 13.69 -26.54 3.87
N LEU A 6 13.42 -27.22 2.75
CA LEU A 6 13.20 -28.67 2.75
C LEU A 6 14.56 -29.32 3.04
N ALA A 7 14.76 -29.76 4.29
CA ALA A 7 15.93 -30.48 4.80
C ALA A 7 17.23 -29.64 4.97
N PRO A 8 18.18 -30.06 5.84
CA PRO A 8 19.47 -29.39 6.08
C PRO A 8 20.43 -29.62 4.92
N THR A 9 20.02 -29.25 3.72
CA THR A 9 20.91 -29.15 2.58
C THR A 9 21.20 -27.67 2.38
N ALA A 10 22.39 -27.25 2.80
CA ALA A 10 22.90 -25.92 2.49
C ALA A 10 23.03 -25.82 0.97
N ARG A 11 21.97 -25.37 0.29
CA ARG A 11 22.11 -24.88 -1.08
C ARG A 11 23.07 -23.69 -1.00
N PRO A 12 24.15 -23.65 -1.80
CA PRO A 12 24.95 -22.44 -1.90
C PRO A 12 24.02 -21.28 -2.26
N PRO A 13 24.20 -20.10 -1.63
CA PRO A 13 23.25 -19.00 -1.79
C PRO A 13 23.19 -18.61 -3.27
N ALA A 14 21.98 -18.64 -3.86
CA ALA A 14 21.75 -18.28 -5.25
C ALA A 14 21.94 -16.76 -5.52
N TRP A 15 22.13 -15.99 -4.45
CA TRP A 15 22.23 -14.54 -4.43
C TRP A 15 23.33 -14.15 -3.43
N THR A 16 24.22 -13.24 -3.81
CA THR A 16 25.32 -12.75 -2.97
C THR A 16 25.22 -11.25 -2.69
N GLY A 17 24.16 -10.60 -3.14
CA GLY A 17 23.87 -9.20 -2.84
C GLY A 17 23.08 -9.05 -1.53
N PRO A 18 22.71 -7.82 -1.18
CA PRO A 18 21.89 -7.57 0.00
C PRO A 18 20.51 -8.21 -0.14
N VAL A 19 19.96 -8.69 0.96
CA VAL A 19 18.62 -9.27 1.09
C VAL A 19 17.72 -8.28 1.81
N ILE A 20 16.66 -7.86 1.12
CA ILE A 20 15.62 -7.02 1.70
C ILE A 20 14.33 -7.84 1.81
N ASP A 21 13.88 -8.12 3.03
CA ASP A 21 12.56 -8.69 3.26
C ASP A 21 11.52 -7.56 3.23
N VAL A 22 10.73 -7.52 2.16
CA VAL A 22 9.81 -6.41 1.90
C VAL A 22 8.48 -6.52 2.66
N ASP A 23 8.26 -7.61 3.40
CA ASP A 23 7.00 -7.83 4.11
C ASP A 23 7.17 -8.76 5.33
N VAL A 24 7.50 -8.14 6.46
CA VAL A 24 7.47 -8.76 7.78
C VAL A 24 6.45 -8.05 8.67
N HIS A 25 5.94 -8.73 9.69
CA HIS A 25 4.79 -8.22 10.45
C HIS A 25 5.18 -7.85 11.89
N ALA A 26 4.57 -6.79 12.41
CA ALA A 26 4.56 -6.48 13.83
C ALA A 26 3.13 -6.52 14.37
N ASN A 27 2.91 -7.25 15.45
CA ASN A 27 1.60 -7.34 16.10
C ASN A 27 1.64 -6.61 17.43
N VAL A 28 0.78 -5.61 17.61
CA VAL A 28 0.60 -4.95 18.90
C VAL A 28 0.10 -6.01 19.92
N PRO A 29 0.78 -6.23 21.05
CA PRO A 29 0.41 -7.27 22.00
C PRO A 29 -1.00 -7.09 22.61
N SER A 30 -1.36 -5.85 22.95
CA SER A 30 -2.68 -5.49 23.50
C SER A 30 -2.97 -3.99 23.33
N ALA A 31 -4.22 -3.56 23.51
CA ALA A 31 -4.56 -2.13 23.51
C ALA A 31 -3.77 -1.34 24.58
N GLU A 32 -3.53 -1.95 25.74
CA GLU A 32 -2.79 -1.34 26.84
C GLU A 32 -1.34 -1.00 26.46
N THR A 33 -0.74 -1.74 25.51
CA THR A 33 0.58 -1.38 24.94
C THR A 33 0.59 0.01 24.31
N LEU A 34 -0.56 0.48 23.81
CA LEU A 34 -0.68 1.76 23.13
C LEU A 34 -1.08 2.90 24.07
N PHE A 35 -1.47 2.62 25.32
CA PHE A 35 -1.91 3.64 26.28
C PHE A 35 -0.87 4.74 26.55
N PRO A 36 0.46 4.48 26.59
CA PRO A 36 1.45 5.53 26.75
C PRO A 36 1.44 6.60 25.65
N TYR A 37 0.95 6.27 24.45
CA TYR A 37 0.89 7.15 23.29
C TYR A 37 -0.49 7.77 23.08
N LEU A 38 -1.45 7.47 23.96
CA LEU A 38 -2.82 7.94 23.87
C LEU A 38 -3.10 9.03 24.90
N ALA A 39 -3.87 10.03 24.47
CA ALA A 39 -4.39 11.03 25.39
C ALA A 39 -5.35 10.38 26.40
N ARG A 40 -5.41 10.95 27.62
CA ARG A 40 -6.11 10.35 28.77
C ARG A 40 -7.57 9.96 28.48
N GLN A 41 -8.29 10.80 27.73
CA GLN A 41 -9.68 10.54 27.36
C GLN A 41 -9.87 9.23 26.58
N TRP A 42 -8.88 8.84 25.77
CA TRP A 42 -8.94 7.62 24.99
C TRP A 42 -8.62 6.38 25.83
N VAL A 43 -7.69 6.51 26.77
CA VAL A 43 -7.40 5.47 27.77
C VAL A 43 -8.63 5.20 28.64
N ASP A 44 -9.30 6.26 29.12
CA ASP A 44 -10.54 6.15 29.89
C ASP A 44 -11.64 5.51 29.03
N TRP A 45 -11.81 5.93 27.76
CA TRP A 45 -12.78 5.34 26.82
C TRP A 45 -12.56 3.84 26.60
N CYS A 46 -11.30 3.39 26.41
CA CYS A 46 -10.97 1.97 26.27
C CYS A 46 -11.33 1.18 27.53
N THR A 47 -10.99 1.74 28.69
CA THR A 47 -11.16 1.10 29.99
C THR A 47 -12.65 0.94 30.33
N GLU A 48 -13.42 2.03 30.22
CA GLU A 48 -14.86 2.05 30.52
C GLU A 48 -15.67 1.10 29.63
N ARG A 49 -15.27 0.98 28.36
CA ARG A 49 -15.96 0.11 27.39
C ARG A 49 -15.40 -1.30 27.33
N ASN A 50 -14.35 -1.60 28.10
CA ASN A 50 -13.58 -2.83 27.99
C ASN A 50 -13.18 -3.14 26.52
N TRP A 51 -12.81 -2.09 25.79
CA TRP A 51 -12.38 -2.21 24.39
C TRP A 51 -10.99 -2.83 24.34
N LYS A 52 -10.80 -3.88 23.51
CA LYS A 52 -9.56 -4.68 23.50
C LYS A 52 -8.69 -4.51 22.27
N ALA A 53 -9.29 -4.43 21.09
CA ALA A 53 -8.58 -4.27 19.82
C ALA A 53 -9.59 -4.00 18.69
N PRO A 54 -9.14 -3.51 17.53
CA PRO A 54 -9.91 -3.52 16.30
C PRO A 54 -10.20 -4.97 15.86
N GLN A 55 -11.32 -5.18 15.16
CA GLN A 55 -11.73 -6.52 14.72
C GLN A 55 -11.00 -6.96 13.44
N GLY A 56 -10.49 -6.00 12.66
CA GLY A 56 -9.80 -6.20 11.39
C GLY A 56 -8.82 -7.38 11.39
N PRO A 57 -7.77 -7.38 12.23
CA PRO A 57 -6.71 -8.38 12.15
C PRO A 57 -7.21 -9.81 12.29
N THR A 58 -8.13 -10.06 13.23
CA THR A 58 -8.67 -11.40 13.49
C THR A 58 -9.59 -11.92 12.38
N VAL A 59 -10.19 -11.02 11.59
CA VAL A 59 -11.04 -11.39 10.45
C VAL A 59 -10.19 -11.81 9.26
N HIS A 60 -9.15 -11.03 8.94
CA HIS A 60 -8.29 -11.31 7.78
C HIS A 60 -7.24 -12.40 8.06
N TYR A 61 -6.75 -12.47 9.30
CA TYR A 61 -5.72 -13.39 9.72
C TYR A 61 -6.19 -14.20 10.94
N PRO A 62 -6.81 -15.38 10.73
CA PRO A 62 -7.29 -16.21 11.84
C PRO A 62 -6.14 -16.58 12.80
N PRO A 63 -6.17 -16.15 14.07
CA PRO A 63 -4.98 -16.09 14.93
C PRO A 63 -4.37 -17.47 15.26
N ASN A 64 -5.20 -18.52 15.25
CA ASN A 64 -4.78 -19.90 15.52
C ASN A 64 -4.47 -20.72 14.27
N SER A 65 -4.60 -20.11 13.08
CA SER A 65 -4.26 -20.79 11.82
C SER A 65 -2.74 -20.98 11.71
N PRO A 66 -2.27 -22.18 11.32
CA PRO A 66 -0.86 -22.39 10.95
C PRO A 66 -0.40 -21.50 9.79
N ARG A 67 -1.35 -20.98 8.99
CA ARG A 67 -1.08 -20.03 7.91
C ARG A 67 -0.77 -18.63 8.42
N ALA A 68 -1.43 -18.19 9.50
CA ALA A 68 -1.21 -16.88 10.11
C ALA A 68 0.09 -16.85 10.91
N CYS A 69 0.39 -17.93 11.63
CA CYS A 69 1.70 -18.12 12.24
C CYS A 69 2.02 -19.62 12.31
N ARG A 70 3.23 -19.94 11.86
CA ARG A 70 3.87 -21.25 12.00
C ARG A 70 3.81 -21.71 13.47
N PRO A 71 3.40 -22.95 13.76
CA PRO A 71 3.34 -23.47 15.13
C PRO A 71 4.67 -23.32 15.89
N GLU A 72 5.80 -23.53 15.21
CA GLU A 72 7.15 -23.42 15.76
C GLU A 72 7.59 -21.99 16.11
N TRP A 73 6.90 -20.96 15.56
CA TRP A 73 7.19 -19.55 15.83
C TRP A 73 6.28 -18.96 16.91
N ARG A 74 5.36 -19.76 17.46
CA ARG A 74 4.47 -19.32 18.53
C ARG A 74 5.23 -19.33 19.86
N PRO A 75 5.28 -18.19 20.58
CA PRO A 75 5.90 -18.15 21.90
C PRO A 75 5.24 -19.13 22.87
N ALA A 76 6.06 -19.94 23.57
CA ALA A 76 5.56 -20.91 24.55
C ALA A 76 4.91 -20.26 25.78
N ASP A 77 5.23 -18.98 26.05
CA ASP A 77 4.66 -18.17 27.13
C ASP A 77 3.29 -17.56 26.77
N GLY A 78 2.75 -17.87 25.59
CA GLY A 78 1.42 -17.44 25.16
C GLY A 78 1.37 -16.01 24.60
N ARG A 79 2.51 -15.33 24.44
CA ARG A 79 2.55 -14.01 23.78
C ARG A 79 2.06 -14.09 22.34
N VAL A 80 1.53 -12.97 21.85
CA VAL A 80 1.13 -12.81 20.45
C VAL A 80 2.38 -13.00 19.56
N PRO A 81 2.30 -13.78 18.47
CA PRO A 81 3.42 -13.92 17.55
C PRO A 81 3.86 -12.58 16.96
N SER A 82 5.16 -12.40 16.73
CA SER A 82 5.72 -11.16 16.17
C SER A 82 5.33 -9.89 16.94
N SER A 83 5.26 -9.97 18.27
CA SER A 83 4.88 -8.85 19.13
C SER A 83 6.06 -8.12 19.78
N ASP A 84 7.27 -8.62 19.56
CA ASP A 84 8.52 -7.96 19.93
C ASP A 84 9.60 -8.21 18.86
N VAL A 85 10.63 -7.36 18.85
CA VAL A 85 11.72 -7.40 17.88
C VAL A 85 12.59 -8.66 18.02
N ASP A 86 12.71 -9.25 19.21
CA ASP A 86 13.57 -10.42 19.45
C ASP A 86 12.96 -11.70 18.88
N LEU A 87 11.63 -11.78 18.78
CA LEU A 87 10.94 -12.82 18.01
C LEU A 87 11.26 -12.65 16.51
N LEU A 88 11.17 -11.44 15.97
CA LEU A 88 11.45 -11.20 14.55
C LEU A 88 12.91 -11.52 14.19
N ARG A 89 13.87 -11.11 15.05
CA ARG A 89 15.29 -11.46 14.92
C ARG A 89 15.52 -12.96 14.81
N ARG A 90 15.00 -13.71 15.79
CA ARG A 90 15.18 -15.16 15.87
C ARG A 90 14.49 -15.93 14.75
N HIS A 91 13.32 -15.48 14.29
CA HIS A 91 12.53 -16.22 13.32
C HIS A 91 12.87 -15.86 11.86
N VAL A 92 13.28 -14.61 11.61
CA VAL A 92 13.42 -14.06 10.25
C VAL A 92 14.77 -13.40 10.04
N LEU A 93 15.18 -12.43 10.85
CA LEU A 93 16.34 -11.62 10.46
C LEU A 93 17.66 -12.41 10.48
N ASP A 94 17.92 -13.13 11.57
CA ASP A 94 19.21 -13.80 11.79
C ASP A 94 19.33 -15.12 11.02
N PRO A 95 18.30 -16.00 10.94
CA PRO A 95 18.42 -17.26 10.19
C PRO A 95 18.56 -17.08 8.67
N TRP A 96 18.12 -15.94 8.15
CA TRP A 96 18.11 -15.64 6.71
C TRP A 96 19.11 -14.56 6.30
N ASP A 97 19.93 -14.08 7.25
CA ASP A 97 20.94 -13.03 7.04
C ASP A 97 20.38 -11.80 6.31
N VAL A 98 19.25 -11.29 6.82
CA VAL A 98 18.52 -10.17 6.22
C VAL A 98 19.23 -8.85 6.51
N ASP A 99 19.62 -8.10 5.47
CA ASP A 99 20.20 -6.77 5.61
C ASP A 99 19.16 -5.73 6.05
N HIS A 100 17.98 -5.78 5.44
CA HIS A 100 16.87 -4.89 5.77
C HIS A 100 15.53 -5.60 5.74
N ALA A 101 14.63 -5.24 6.66
CA ALA A 101 13.25 -5.72 6.63
C ALA A 101 12.26 -4.58 6.78
N ILE A 102 11.18 -4.60 6.00
CA ILE A 102 10.09 -3.61 6.07
C ILE A 102 8.96 -4.20 6.93
N VAL A 103 8.77 -3.61 8.10
CA VAL A 103 7.77 -3.99 9.09
C VAL A 103 6.42 -3.37 8.75
N ASN A 104 5.42 -4.23 8.56
CA ASN A 104 4.01 -3.88 8.41
C ASN A 104 3.27 -4.18 9.71
N CYS A 105 2.68 -3.16 10.34
CA CYS A 105 1.81 -3.33 11.50
C CYS A 105 0.35 -3.16 11.10
N TYR A 106 -0.27 -4.24 10.62
CA TYR A 106 -1.70 -4.24 10.34
C TYR A 106 -2.51 -4.37 11.64
N TYR A 107 -2.69 -3.27 12.35
CA TYR A 107 -3.53 -3.20 13.57
C TYR A 107 -5.04 -3.15 13.25
N GLY A 108 -5.42 -2.92 11.99
CA GLY A 108 -6.81 -2.87 11.52
C GLY A 108 -7.59 -1.64 11.96
N VAL A 109 -6.90 -0.48 12.01
CA VAL A 109 -7.47 0.83 12.35
C VAL A 109 -8.66 1.20 11.44
N ASP A 110 -8.66 0.71 10.21
CA ASP A 110 -9.75 0.80 9.22
C ASP A 110 -11.09 0.17 9.64
N SER A 111 -11.07 -0.74 10.62
CA SER A 111 -12.29 -1.30 11.23
C SER A 111 -12.88 -0.43 12.34
N ILE A 112 -12.22 0.67 12.73
CA ILE A 112 -12.74 1.67 13.67
C ILE A 112 -13.51 2.74 12.90
N ARG A 113 -14.77 2.98 13.26
CA ARG A 113 -15.63 3.98 12.61
C ARG A 113 -15.63 5.36 13.24
N GLN A 114 -15.22 5.48 14.51
CA GLN A 114 -15.17 6.79 15.18
C GLN A 114 -13.93 7.52 14.64
N PRO A 115 -14.09 8.72 14.06
CA PRO A 115 -13.03 9.39 13.30
C PRO A 115 -11.80 9.78 14.14
N ASP A 116 -12.04 10.43 15.27
CA ASP A 116 -10.96 10.88 16.15
C ASP A 116 -10.22 9.70 16.81
N TRP A 117 -10.91 8.57 16.99
CA TRP A 117 -10.41 7.37 17.64
C TRP A 117 -9.49 6.60 16.72
N HIS A 118 -9.88 6.41 15.46
CA HIS A 118 -9.00 5.78 14.48
C HIS A 118 -7.77 6.65 14.20
N ASN A 119 -7.90 7.97 14.26
CA ASN A 119 -6.76 8.91 14.19
C ASN A 119 -5.79 8.70 15.34
N ALA A 120 -6.28 8.79 16.58
CA ALA A 120 -5.47 8.60 17.77
C ALA A 120 -4.78 7.23 17.76
N MET A 121 -5.46 6.19 17.27
CA MET A 121 -4.91 4.85 17.21
C MET A 121 -3.84 4.67 16.13
N ALA A 122 -4.02 5.24 14.94
CA ALA A 122 -2.97 5.23 13.91
C ALA A 122 -1.69 5.91 14.43
N SER A 123 -1.82 7.09 15.03
CA SER A 123 -0.67 7.82 15.57
C SER A 123 0.01 7.04 16.71
N ALA A 124 -0.76 6.44 17.62
CA ALA A 124 -0.22 5.62 18.70
C ALA A 124 0.53 4.38 18.20
N VAL A 125 0.04 3.71 17.16
CA VAL A 125 0.74 2.57 16.54
C VAL A 125 2.04 3.00 15.89
N ASN A 126 2.05 4.15 15.20
CA ASN A 126 3.28 4.67 14.58
C ASN A 126 4.33 5.05 15.63
N ASP A 127 3.93 5.70 16.72
CA ASP A 127 4.85 6.08 17.80
C ASP A 127 5.40 4.84 18.50
N TRP A 128 4.55 3.83 18.74
CA TRP A 128 4.99 2.52 19.25
C TRP A 128 5.98 1.82 18.31
N LEU A 129 5.74 1.83 17.00
CA LEU A 129 6.65 1.25 16.01
C LEU A 129 8.02 1.92 16.05
N VAL A 130 8.07 3.24 16.20
CA VAL A 130 9.34 3.97 16.32
C VAL A 130 10.11 3.46 17.55
N GLU A 131 9.52 3.55 18.74
CA GLU A 131 10.21 3.27 20.00
C GLU A 131 10.56 1.78 20.20
N HIS A 132 9.69 0.88 19.77
CA HIS A 132 9.78 -0.55 20.08
C HIS A 132 10.32 -1.42 18.94
N TRP A 133 10.40 -0.88 17.72
CA TRP A 133 10.92 -1.62 16.56
C TRP A 133 12.06 -0.88 15.88
N LEU A 134 11.79 0.31 15.33
CA LEU A 134 12.76 1.03 14.50
C LEU A 134 14.01 1.46 15.29
N GLU A 135 13.85 1.87 16.54
CA GLU A 135 14.97 2.22 17.42
C GLU A 135 15.69 0.99 17.99
N LYS A 136 15.08 -0.20 17.93
CA LYS A 136 15.64 -1.42 18.53
C LYS A 136 16.58 -2.17 17.61
N ASP A 137 16.42 -2.06 16.29
CA ASP A 137 17.25 -2.74 15.30
C ASP A 137 17.43 -1.92 14.02
N SER A 138 18.67 -1.56 13.68
CA SER A 138 18.99 -0.69 12.54
C SER A 138 18.67 -1.28 11.17
N ARG A 139 18.47 -2.62 11.10
CA ARG A 139 18.04 -3.30 9.87
C ARG A 139 16.59 -2.98 9.52
N LEU A 140 15.78 -2.58 10.51
CA LEU A 140 14.35 -2.40 10.31
C LEU A 140 14.03 -1.06 9.64
N ARG A 141 13.09 -1.15 8.70
CA ARG A 141 12.26 -0.06 8.21
C ARG A 141 10.81 -0.43 8.46
N ALA A 142 9.89 0.51 8.29
CA ALA A 142 8.48 0.26 8.51
C ALA A 142 7.59 0.96 7.49
N SER A 143 6.39 0.42 7.39
CA SER A 143 5.25 1.08 6.78
C SER A 143 4.48 1.83 7.86
N LEU A 144 4.31 3.14 7.71
CA LEU A 144 3.48 3.89 8.63
C LEU A 144 2.00 3.53 8.43
N VAL A 145 1.26 3.48 9.52
CA VAL A 145 -0.19 3.23 9.55
C VAL A 145 -0.91 4.56 9.37
N LEU A 146 -1.90 4.61 8.48
CA LEU A 146 -2.74 5.79 8.33
C LEU A 146 -4.03 5.70 9.14
N PRO A 147 -4.56 6.86 9.58
CA PRO A 147 -5.97 6.94 9.90
C PRO A 147 -6.82 6.56 8.69
N ALA A 148 -7.87 5.80 8.92
CA ALA A 148 -8.75 5.39 7.85
C ALA A 148 -9.76 6.50 7.49
N ARG A 149 -10.35 6.44 6.29
CA ARG A 149 -11.57 7.19 5.89
C ARG A 149 -11.53 8.73 5.79
N ASP A 150 -10.62 9.45 6.44
CA ASP A 150 -10.46 10.91 6.29
C ASP A 150 -9.15 11.29 5.57
N PRO A 151 -9.19 11.73 4.30
CA PRO A 151 -8.00 12.10 3.54
C PRO A 151 -7.17 13.23 4.19
N GLN A 152 -7.81 14.16 4.91
CA GLN A 152 -7.07 15.25 5.55
C GLN A 152 -6.23 14.70 6.71
N SER A 153 -6.83 13.90 7.60
CA SER A 153 -6.13 13.22 8.68
C SER A 153 -5.01 12.31 8.17
N MET A 154 -5.20 11.64 7.02
CA MET A 154 -4.13 10.85 6.38
C MET A 154 -2.92 11.71 6.01
N VAL A 155 -3.15 12.86 5.37
CA VAL A 155 -2.08 13.82 5.02
C VAL A 155 -1.37 14.34 6.27
N ASP A 156 -2.13 14.68 7.31
CA ASP A 156 -1.58 15.22 8.55
C ASP A 156 -0.69 14.20 9.26
N GLU A 157 -1.08 12.92 9.28
CA GLU A 157 -0.25 11.84 9.84
C GLU A 157 1.02 11.59 9.02
N ILE A 158 0.93 11.60 7.68
CA ILE A 158 2.13 11.50 6.81
C ILE A 158 3.09 12.63 7.12
N ARG A 159 2.60 13.86 7.26
CA ARG A 159 3.45 15.02 7.58
C ARG A 159 4.05 14.92 8.99
N ARG A 160 3.33 14.34 9.94
CA ARG A 160 3.79 14.18 11.32
C ARG A 160 4.97 13.23 11.43
N VAL A 161 4.91 12.06 10.79
CA VAL A 161 5.92 10.99 10.99
C VAL A 161 6.68 10.60 9.74
N GLY A 162 6.23 10.97 8.55
CA GLY A 162 6.79 10.51 7.27
C GLY A 162 8.23 10.96 7.00
N SER A 163 8.74 11.96 7.72
CA SER A 163 10.17 12.35 7.64
C SER A 163 11.09 11.51 8.54
N HIS A 164 10.56 10.64 9.39
CA HIS A 164 11.39 9.75 10.21
C HIS A 164 12.08 8.71 9.32
N PRO A 165 13.42 8.55 9.38
CA PRO A 165 14.18 7.74 8.42
C PRO A 165 13.88 6.24 8.47
N GLY A 166 13.22 5.78 9.53
CA GLY A 166 12.74 4.40 9.65
C GLY A 166 11.47 4.11 8.84
N PHE A 167 10.67 5.12 8.49
CA PHE A 167 9.50 4.93 7.62
C PHE A 167 9.90 5.10 6.15
N VAL A 168 9.56 4.11 5.32
CA VAL A 168 9.88 4.08 3.88
C VAL A 168 8.65 3.83 3.00
N GLN A 169 7.54 3.52 3.65
CA GLN A 169 6.31 3.10 3.01
C GLN A 169 5.12 3.55 3.86
N VAL A 170 3.95 3.66 3.24
CA VAL A 170 2.65 3.77 3.91
C VAL A 170 1.86 2.49 3.67
N LEU A 171 1.29 1.94 4.74
CA LEU A 171 0.48 0.73 4.70
C LEU A 171 -0.95 1.07 4.23
N LEU A 172 -1.30 0.67 3.02
CA LEU A 172 -2.61 0.91 2.41
C LEU A 172 -3.39 -0.41 2.28
N PRO A 173 -4.47 -0.62 3.05
CA PRO A 173 -5.29 -1.81 2.89
C PRO A 173 -5.95 -1.86 1.50
N VAL A 174 -6.13 -3.06 0.95
CA VAL A 174 -6.83 -3.24 -0.33
C VAL A 174 -8.36 -3.25 -0.20
N ARG A 175 -8.90 -3.50 0.99
CA ARG A 175 -10.33 -3.34 1.28
C ARG A 175 -10.59 -1.97 1.89
N THR A 176 -11.34 -1.15 1.17
CA THR A 176 -11.51 0.27 1.48
C THR A 176 -12.94 0.70 1.22
N ASP A 177 -13.44 1.68 1.98
CA ASP A 177 -14.75 2.30 1.71
C ASP A 177 -14.83 2.99 0.33
N ALA A 178 -13.67 3.34 -0.23
CA ALA A 178 -13.52 4.05 -1.49
C ALA A 178 -12.21 3.62 -2.16
N LEU A 179 -12.24 3.30 -3.45
CA LEU A 179 -11.04 2.92 -4.20
C LEU A 179 -9.98 4.02 -4.14
N TRP A 180 -8.72 3.63 -4.00
CA TRP A 180 -7.58 4.54 -3.85
C TRP A 180 -7.37 5.47 -5.05
N GLY A 181 -7.83 5.10 -6.24
CA GLY A 181 -7.75 5.99 -7.40
C GLY A 181 -8.67 7.19 -7.32
N ARG A 182 -9.66 7.24 -6.44
CA ARG A 182 -10.57 8.38 -6.35
C ARG A 182 -9.80 9.67 -6.03
N ARG A 183 -10.06 10.73 -6.79
CA ARG A 183 -9.36 12.03 -6.69
C ARG A 183 -9.28 12.64 -5.28
N MET A 184 -10.21 12.31 -4.39
CA MET A 184 -10.17 12.73 -2.99
C MET A 184 -8.90 12.25 -2.25
N PHE A 185 -8.26 11.18 -2.72
CA PHE A 185 -7.02 10.65 -2.17
C PHE A 185 -5.76 11.19 -2.85
N PHE A 186 -5.86 11.94 -3.94
CA PHE A 186 -4.68 12.49 -4.63
C PHE A 186 -3.80 13.33 -3.70
N PRO A 187 -4.34 14.18 -2.80
CA PRO A 187 -3.53 14.88 -1.80
C PRO A 187 -2.76 13.94 -0.86
N VAL A 188 -3.34 12.78 -0.52
CA VAL A 188 -2.67 11.77 0.31
C VAL A 188 -1.45 11.22 -0.42
N PHE A 189 -1.62 10.79 -1.67
CA PHE A 189 -0.51 10.28 -2.49
C PHE A 189 0.54 11.34 -2.80
N ALA A 190 0.15 12.60 -2.98
CA ALA A 190 1.08 13.71 -3.13
C ALA A 190 1.93 13.88 -1.87
N ALA A 191 1.33 13.86 -0.67
CA ALA A 191 2.07 13.90 0.58
C ALA A 191 3.03 12.70 0.74
N MET A 192 2.64 11.51 0.30
CA MET A 192 3.53 10.35 0.29
C MET A 192 4.75 10.57 -0.60
N ALA A 193 4.54 11.08 -1.82
CA ALA A 193 5.62 11.39 -2.75
C ALA A 193 6.54 12.51 -2.23
N GLU A 194 5.98 13.56 -1.62
CA GLU A 194 6.74 14.66 -0.97
C GLU A 194 7.69 14.14 0.12
N HIS A 195 7.31 13.07 0.82
CA HIS A 195 8.11 12.43 1.87
C HIS A 195 8.94 11.23 1.38
N ASP A 196 9.04 10.99 0.06
CA ASP A 196 9.73 9.84 -0.54
C ASP A 196 9.23 8.48 0.00
N LEU A 197 7.93 8.37 0.27
CA LEU A 197 7.29 7.15 0.77
C LEU A 197 6.65 6.33 -0.37
N VAL A 198 6.77 5.01 -0.28
CA VAL A 198 6.07 4.07 -1.18
C VAL A 198 4.64 3.83 -0.70
N ALA A 199 3.68 3.71 -1.62
CA ALA A 199 2.34 3.20 -1.34
C ALA A 199 2.35 1.66 -1.31
N GLY A 200 2.33 1.06 -0.12
CA GLY A 200 2.27 -0.38 0.07
C GLY A 200 0.83 -0.87 0.10
N LEU A 201 0.30 -1.34 -1.03
CA LEU A 201 -0.97 -2.03 -1.07
C LEU A 201 -0.82 -3.39 -0.38
N HIS A 202 -1.53 -3.59 0.74
CA HIS A 202 -1.41 -4.77 1.59
C HIS A 202 -2.78 -5.41 1.85
N TYR A 203 -2.80 -6.72 2.07
CA TYR A 203 -4.02 -7.44 2.40
C TYR A 203 -4.69 -6.91 3.67
N GLY A 204 -6.01 -7.06 3.73
CA GLY A 204 -6.84 -6.54 4.81
C GLY A 204 -7.52 -5.23 4.45
N GLY A 205 -7.98 -4.52 5.48
CA GLY A 205 -8.82 -3.34 5.39
C GLY A 205 -10.20 -3.52 5.98
N THR A 206 -11.10 -2.61 5.60
CA THR A 206 -12.44 -2.54 6.16
C THR A 206 -13.17 -3.88 6.04
N ASN A 207 -13.86 -4.26 7.12
CA ASN A 207 -14.78 -5.40 7.14
C ASN A 207 -16.22 -4.98 6.79
N ASP A 208 -16.39 -3.73 6.32
CA ASP A 208 -17.67 -3.20 5.94
C ASP A 208 -18.02 -3.65 4.51
N GLY A 209 -19.16 -4.33 4.37
CA GLY A 209 -19.69 -4.73 3.07
C GLY A 209 -19.17 -6.08 2.56
N VAL A 210 -19.62 -6.42 1.35
CA VAL A 210 -19.27 -7.69 0.69
C VAL A 210 -17.80 -7.67 0.23
N PRO A 211 -17.00 -8.69 0.54
CA PRO A 211 -15.57 -8.73 0.18
C PRO A 211 -15.32 -9.02 -1.30
N SER A 212 -16.35 -9.36 -2.07
CA SER A 212 -16.29 -9.59 -3.51
C SER A 212 -17.41 -8.84 -4.24
N THR A 213 -17.25 -8.65 -5.55
CA THR A 213 -18.27 -8.02 -6.41
C THR A 213 -19.54 -8.87 -6.56
N THR A 214 -19.51 -10.14 -6.14
CA THR A 214 -20.60 -11.11 -6.33
C THR A 214 -21.11 -11.73 -5.02
N GLY A 215 -20.77 -11.15 -3.86
CA GLY A 215 -21.31 -11.55 -2.55
C GLY A 215 -20.27 -12.01 -1.53
N TYR A 216 -20.76 -12.68 -0.47
CA TYR A 216 -19.91 -13.21 0.60
C TYR A 216 -19.45 -14.64 0.28
N PRO A 217 -18.15 -14.93 0.44
CA PRO A 217 -17.66 -16.30 0.44
C PRO A 217 -18.19 -17.05 1.66
N SER A 218 -18.40 -18.36 1.52
CA SER A 218 -18.78 -19.25 2.64
C SER A 218 -17.56 -19.79 3.38
N TYR A 219 -16.43 -19.96 2.68
CA TYR A 219 -15.22 -20.55 3.23
C TYR A 219 -14.04 -19.59 3.15
N PHE A 220 -13.17 -19.62 4.16
CA PHE A 220 -11.95 -18.78 4.19
C PHE A 220 -11.04 -19.01 2.96
N ILE A 221 -11.00 -20.22 2.40
CA ILE A 221 -10.23 -20.50 1.17
C ILE A 221 -10.79 -19.74 -0.04
N GLU A 222 -12.11 -19.55 -0.14
CA GLU A 222 -12.72 -18.76 -1.22
C GLU A 222 -12.31 -17.30 -1.09
N GLU A 223 -12.39 -16.76 0.13
CA GLU A 223 -12.03 -15.39 0.43
C GLU A 223 -10.55 -15.10 0.13
N TYR A 224 -9.66 -15.93 0.66
CA TYR A 224 -8.21 -15.76 0.53
C TYR A 224 -7.75 -15.99 -0.91
N ALA A 225 -8.31 -16.97 -1.62
CA ALA A 225 -7.96 -17.20 -3.02
C ALA A 225 -8.50 -16.11 -3.97
N ALA A 226 -9.60 -15.44 -3.61
CA ALA A 226 -10.19 -14.36 -4.40
C ALA A 226 -9.55 -12.99 -4.14
N GLU A 227 -8.71 -12.87 -3.11
CA GLU A 227 -8.09 -11.62 -2.65
C GLU A 227 -7.46 -10.78 -3.77
N TRP A 228 -6.76 -11.41 -4.73
CA TRP A 228 -6.10 -10.72 -5.84
C TRP A 228 -7.05 -9.81 -6.64
N GLN A 229 -8.36 -10.09 -6.62
CA GLN A 229 -9.38 -9.25 -7.27
C GLN A 229 -9.47 -7.86 -6.63
N ALA A 230 -9.29 -7.76 -5.31
CA ALA A 230 -9.26 -6.48 -4.60
C ALA A 230 -8.03 -5.67 -5.02
N PHE A 231 -6.84 -6.28 -5.06
CA PHE A 231 -5.63 -5.65 -5.59
C PHE A 231 -5.81 -5.17 -7.02
N GLY A 232 -6.34 -6.03 -7.90
CA GLY A 232 -6.61 -5.68 -9.29
C GLY A 232 -7.58 -4.50 -9.41
N SER A 233 -8.60 -4.43 -8.55
CA SER A 233 -9.55 -3.31 -8.51
C SER A 233 -8.88 -2.00 -8.07
N GLN A 234 -8.02 -2.03 -7.06
CA GLN A 234 -7.27 -0.86 -6.61
C GLN A 234 -6.33 -0.33 -7.69
N ILE A 235 -5.50 -1.19 -8.29
CA ILE A 235 -4.58 -0.77 -9.35
C ILE A 235 -5.35 -0.25 -10.58
N THR A 236 -6.45 -0.92 -10.96
CA THR A 236 -7.33 -0.44 -12.04
C THR A 236 -7.83 0.97 -11.76
N SER A 237 -8.32 1.23 -10.55
CA SER A 237 -8.79 2.55 -10.14
C SER A 237 -7.68 3.60 -10.18
N MET A 238 -6.53 3.31 -9.56
CA MET A 238 -5.38 4.23 -9.51
C MET A 238 -4.90 4.63 -10.92
N VAL A 239 -4.81 3.67 -11.85
CA VAL A 239 -4.44 3.94 -13.23
C VAL A 239 -5.54 4.70 -13.97
N ALA A 240 -6.78 4.22 -13.91
CA ALA A 240 -7.88 4.80 -14.68
C ALA A 240 -8.17 6.26 -14.27
N GLU A 241 -8.11 6.58 -12.98
CA GLU A 241 -8.34 7.94 -12.46
C GLU A 241 -7.18 8.90 -12.74
N GLY A 242 -6.03 8.40 -13.18
CA GLY A 242 -4.88 9.21 -13.56
C GLY A 242 -3.96 9.59 -12.42
N LEU A 243 -3.94 8.78 -11.36
CA LEU A 243 -3.13 9.06 -10.16
C LEU A 243 -1.65 9.25 -10.51
N PHE A 244 -1.08 8.38 -11.36
CA PHE A 244 0.32 8.46 -11.78
C PHE A 244 0.63 9.64 -12.71
N GLN A 245 -0.37 10.25 -13.33
CA GLN A 245 -0.19 11.52 -14.05
C GLN A 245 -0.25 12.73 -13.12
N ALA A 246 -1.07 12.64 -12.06
CA ALA A 246 -1.19 13.70 -11.06
C ALA A 246 0.00 13.72 -10.09
N VAL A 247 0.53 12.55 -9.72
CA VAL A 247 1.63 12.36 -8.78
C VAL A 247 2.70 11.48 -9.43
N PRO A 248 3.53 12.03 -10.33
CA PRO A 248 4.45 11.23 -11.15
C PRO A 248 5.58 10.56 -10.36
N ASP A 249 5.94 11.10 -9.20
CA ASP A 249 6.99 10.54 -8.33
C ASP A 249 6.46 9.45 -7.38
N LEU A 250 5.14 9.16 -7.42
CA LEU A 250 4.55 8.11 -6.59
C LEU A 250 5.04 6.72 -7.01
N ARG A 251 5.47 5.94 -6.02
CA ARG A 251 5.79 4.51 -6.18
C ARG A 251 4.74 3.67 -5.45
N VAL A 252 4.34 2.56 -6.04
CA VAL A 252 3.37 1.63 -5.47
C VAL A 252 3.97 0.23 -5.41
N ALA A 253 3.84 -0.43 -4.26
CA ALA A 253 4.20 -1.84 -4.07
C ALA A 253 2.94 -2.66 -3.77
N VAL A 254 2.91 -3.89 -4.27
CA VAL A 254 1.86 -4.88 -3.94
C VAL A 254 2.47 -5.88 -2.97
N LEU A 255 1.98 -5.89 -1.74
CA LEU A 255 2.41 -6.75 -0.65
C LEU A 255 1.41 -7.89 -0.46
N GLU A 256 1.93 -9.11 -0.32
CA GLU A 256 1.18 -10.35 -0.13
C GLU A 256 0.10 -10.74 -1.17
N GLY A 257 -0.29 -9.88 -2.12
CA GLY A 257 -1.35 -10.13 -3.10
C GLY A 257 -0.99 -11.05 -4.30
N GLY A 258 0.19 -11.67 -4.27
CA GLY A 258 0.73 -12.44 -5.41
C GLY A 258 0.98 -11.58 -6.66
N PHE A 259 1.56 -12.17 -7.71
CA PHE A 259 1.98 -11.41 -8.91
C PHE A 259 1.53 -12.01 -10.25
N LEU A 260 1.17 -13.30 -10.31
CA LEU A 260 0.86 -13.99 -11.57
C LEU A 260 -0.40 -13.45 -12.28
N TRP A 261 -1.25 -12.71 -11.58
CA TRP A 261 -2.43 -12.06 -12.14
C TRP A 261 -2.12 -10.76 -12.90
N LEU A 262 -0.98 -10.10 -12.61
CA LEU A 262 -0.61 -8.81 -13.21
C LEU A 262 -0.49 -8.86 -14.74
N PRO A 263 0.12 -9.88 -15.38
CA PRO A 263 0.15 -9.97 -16.85
C PRO A 263 -1.24 -10.06 -17.47
N ALA A 264 -2.15 -10.84 -16.87
CA ALA A 264 -3.52 -10.98 -17.35
C ALA A 264 -4.31 -9.67 -17.20
N TRP A 265 -4.15 -9.01 -16.05
CA TRP A 265 -4.70 -7.68 -15.79
C TRP A 265 -4.18 -6.65 -16.80
N GLY A 266 -2.87 -6.57 -17.02
CA GLY A 266 -2.25 -5.59 -17.92
C GLY A 266 -2.68 -5.77 -19.38
N TRP A 267 -2.77 -7.02 -19.86
CA TRP A 267 -3.32 -7.31 -21.18
C TRP A 267 -4.77 -6.82 -21.31
N ARG A 268 -5.61 -7.12 -20.31
CA ARG A 268 -7.02 -6.71 -20.30
C ARG A 268 -7.17 -5.19 -20.30
N MET A 269 -6.44 -4.49 -19.43
CA MET A 269 -6.47 -3.03 -19.33
C MET A 269 -6.04 -2.36 -20.64
N ASN A 270 -4.96 -2.85 -21.26
CA ASN A 270 -4.51 -2.31 -22.55
C ASN A 270 -5.54 -2.55 -23.67
N LYS A 271 -6.19 -3.72 -23.68
CA LYS A 271 -7.24 -4.02 -24.67
C LYS A 271 -8.41 -3.06 -24.54
N ASP A 272 -8.95 -2.88 -23.34
CA ASP A 272 -10.13 -2.06 -23.10
C ASP A 272 -9.83 -0.56 -23.25
N TRP A 273 -8.65 -0.11 -22.81
CA TRP A 273 -8.21 1.27 -22.99
C TRP A 273 -8.21 1.71 -24.46
N LYS A 274 -7.84 0.86 -25.41
CA LYS A 274 -7.87 1.21 -26.85
C LYS A 274 -9.27 1.62 -27.32
N GLY A 275 -10.32 1.02 -26.77
CA GLY A 275 -11.73 1.37 -27.08
C GLY A 275 -12.29 2.49 -26.21
N LEU A 276 -11.82 2.61 -24.97
CA LEU A 276 -12.37 3.52 -23.95
C LEU A 276 -11.48 4.75 -23.67
N ARG A 277 -10.40 4.96 -24.43
CA ARG A 277 -9.41 6.03 -24.19
C ARG A 277 -10.01 7.43 -24.03
N ARG A 278 -11.17 7.70 -24.64
CA ARG A 278 -11.87 8.99 -24.53
C ARG A 278 -12.36 9.30 -23.13
N GLU A 279 -12.64 8.29 -22.30
CA GLU A 279 -13.10 8.46 -20.92
C GLU A 279 -11.96 8.80 -19.96
N VAL A 280 -10.73 8.44 -20.32
CA VAL A 280 -9.51 8.61 -19.52
C VAL A 280 -8.44 9.38 -20.32
N PRO A 281 -8.70 10.64 -20.71
CA PRO A 281 -7.86 11.38 -21.66
C PRO A 281 -6.45 11.72 -21.17
N TRP A 282 -6.19 11.63 -19.87
CA TRP A 282 -4.85 11.80 -19.28
C TRP A 282 -3.93 10.59 -19.54
N LEU A 283 -4.48 9.41 -19.83
CA LEU A 283 -3.70 8.23 -20.18
C LEU A 283 -3.24 8.32 -21.64
N ASN A 284 -1.99 8.73 -21.81
CA ASN A 284 -1.37 8.92 -23.13
C ASN A 284 -0.63 7.68 -23.64
N GLU A 285 -0.34 6.75 -22.75
CA GLU A 285 0.36 5.48 -23.00
C GLU A 285 -0.52 4.29 -22.59
N PRO A 286 -0.19 3.06 -23.03
CA PRO A 286 -0.90 1.87 -22.57
C PRO A 286 -0.86 1.76 -21.03
N PRO A 287 -2.00 1.55 -20.34
CA PRO A 287 -2.08 1.44 -18.88
C PRO A 287 -1.01 0.56 -18.22
N SER A 288 -0.61 -0.55 -18.86
CA SER A 288 0.41 -1.44 -18.32
C SER A 288 1.80 -0.80 -18.21
N THR A 289 2.11 0.27 -18.96
CA THR A 289 3.40 0.97 -18.86
C THR A 289 3.47 1.87 -17.64
N SER A 290 2.33 2.37 -17.15
CA SER A 290 2.28 3.20 -15.92
C SER A 290 2.68 2.41 -14.66
N CYS A 291 2.55 1.08 -14.68
CA CYS A 291 2.95 0.21 -13.57
C CYS A 291 4.39 -0.31 -13.70
N ALA A 292 5.02 -0.16 -14.87
CA ALA A 292 6.41 -0.53 -15.09
C ALA A 292 7.25 0.73 -14.89
N GLY A 293 7.74 0.96 -13.66
CA GLY A 293 8.47 2.16 -13.26
C GLY A 293 9.35 2.71 -14.39
N THR A 294 8.95 3.85 -14.95
CA THR A 294 9.71 4.50 -16.02
C THR A 294 10.86 5.24 -15.38
N SER A 295 12.02 4.58 -15.32
CA SER A 295 13.25 5.36 -15.41
C SER A 295 13.23 6.06 -16.78
N ALA A 296 13.18 7.39 -16.74
CA ALA A 296 13.25 8.33 -17.86
C ALA A 296 12.02 8.38 -18.81
N SER A 297 11.13 9.35 -18.54
CA SER A 297 10.49 10.08 -19.65
C SER A 297 11.47 11.16 -20.16
N PRO A 298 11.80 11.21 -21.47
CA PRO A 298 12.52 12.35 -22.04
C PRO A 298 11.58 13.57 -22.05
N PRO A 299 12.12 14.81 -21.98
CA PRO A 299 11.30 16.02 -21.95
C PRO A 299 10.39 16.12 -23.19
N PRO A 300 9.22 16.76 -23.07
CA PRO A 300 8.26 16.88 -24.16
C PRO A 300 8.93 17.54 -25.37
N ARG A 301 8.88 16.88 -26.52
CA ARG A 301 9.37 17.47 -27.78
C ARG A 301 8.60 18.77 -28.05
N PRO A 302 9.28 19.89 -28.38
CA PRO A 302 8.59 21.12 -28.73
C PRO A 302 7.71 20.88 -29.95
N ARG A 303 6.44 21.30 -29.86
CA ARG A 303 5.50 21.24 -30.99
C ARG A 303 6.11 22.00 -32.18
N PRO A 304 6.05 21.47 -33.41
CA PRO A 304 6.51 22.20 -34.58
C PRO A 304 5.70 23.49 -34.71
N ALA A 305 6.40 24.62 -34.83
CA ALA A 305 5.80 25.93 -35.02
C ALA A 305 4.82 25.87 -36.19
N ARG A 306 3.56 26.27 -35.92
CA ARG A 306 2.55 26.48 -36.94
C ARG A 306 3.12 27.49 -37.95
N ARG A 307 3.50 27.03 -39.14
CA ARG A 307 3.77 27.92 -40.28
C ARG A 307 2.49 28.70 -40.55
N ALA A 308 2.52 30.00 -40.24
CA ALA A 308 1.50 30.94 -40.66
C ALA A 308 1.44 30.91 -42.19
N ARG A 309 0.32 30.45 -42.75
CA ARG A 309 0.00 30.68 -44.16
C ARG A 309 -0.31 32.16 -44.30
N SER A 310 0.63 32.93 -44.83
CA SER A 310 0.38 34.28 -45.32
C SER A 310 -0.58 34.20 -46.51
N LYS A 311 -1.84 34.60 -46.30
CA LYS A 311 -2.77 34.89 -47.40
C LYS A 311 -2.32 36.20 -48.07
N GLY A 312 -1.48 36.10 -49.10
CA GLY A 312 -1.28 37.18 -50.06
C GLY A 312 -2.46 37.21 -51.03
N ARG A 313 -3.42 38.12 -50.80
CA ARG A 313 -4.33 38.59 -51.85
C ARG A 313 -3.64 39.79 -52.50
N SER A 314 -3.31 39.70 -53.78
CA SER A 314 -3.12 40.89 -54.63
C SER A 314 -3.79 40.64 -55.97
N ALA A 315 -4.67 41.58 -56.30
CA ALA A 315 -5.49 41.63 -57.49
C ALA A 315 -4.66 41.82 -58.77
N GLY A 316 -5.22 41.37 -59.89
CA GLY A 316 -4.64 41.58 -61.22
C GLY A 316 -5.54 40.99 -62.30
N TYR A 317 -6.68 41.63 -62.55
CA TYR A 317 -7.51 41.36 -63.72
C TYR A 317 -7.00 42.24 -64.86
N ALA A 318 -6.53 41.65 -65.95
CA ALA A 318 -6.26 42.35 -67.21
C ALA A 318 -6.87 41.52 -68.35
N PRO A 319 -7.68 42.11 -69.24
CA PRO A 319 -8.32 41.39 -70.32
C PRO A 319 -7.40 41.32 -71.54
N ARG A 320 -7.44 40.22 -72.28
CA ARG A 320 -7.04 40.20 -73.69
C ARG A 320 -8.11 39.51 -74.52
N THR A 321 -8.82 40.35 -75.27
CA THR A 321 -9.53 40.04 -76.51
C THR A 321 -8.57 39.52 -77.58
N ARG A 322 -8.84 38.36 -78.15
CA ARG A 322 -9.33 38.16 -79.53
C ARG A 322 -9.68 36.69 -79.74
#